data_AF-A0A8C4S2P4-F1
#
_entry.id   AF-A0A8C4S2P4-F1
#
_cell.length_a   1.000
_cell.length_b   1.000
_cell.length_c   1.000
_cell.angle_alpha   90.00
_cell.angle_beta   90.00
_cell.angle_gamma   90.00
#
_symmetry.space_group_name_H-M   'P 1'
#
loop_
_entity.id
_entity.type
_entity.pdbx_description
1 polymer ?
#
loop_
_entity_poly.entity_id
_entity_poly.type
_entity_poly.pdbx_seq_one_letter_code
_entity_poly.pdbx_strand_id
1 'polypeptide(L)' 'MHLYHCHTCKMVDGVGVCTVCAKVCHKDHEISYAKYGSFFCDCGTLINRCKILKKM' A
#
# COMPACT_ATOMS: atom_id res chain seq x y z
N MET A 1 -9.25 6.72 4.59
CA MET A 1 -8.57 5.41 4.42
C MET A 1 -7.16 5.51 5.00
N HIS A 2 -6.50 4.41 5.36
CA HIS A 2 -5.14 4.43 5.97
C HIS A 2 -4.07 3.98 4.98
N LEU A 3 -3.06 4.83 4.78
CA LEU A 3 -1.87 4.58 3.96
C LEU A 3 -0.79 3.96 4.85
N TYR A 4 -0.09 2.98 4.29
CA TYR A 4 1.05 2.33 4.93
C TYR A 4 2.27 2.38 4.00
N HIS A 5 3.43 2.62 4.60
CA HIS A 5 4.71 2.45 3.92
C HIS A 5 5.16 1.00 4.04
N CYS A 6 5.73 0.47 2.96
CA CYS A 6 6.36 -0.84 2.95
C CYS A 6 7.86 -0.68 2.71
N HIS A 7 8.65 -0.86 3.77
CA HIS A 7 10.09 -0.63 3.75
C HIS A 7 10.82 -1.72 2.96
N THR A 8 10.34 -2.97 3.04
CA THR A 8 10.85 -4.09 2.23
C THR A 8 10.75 -3.81 0.73
N CYS A 9 9.66 -3.17 0.29
CA CYS A 9 9.45 -2.79 -1.12
C CYS A 9 9.94 -1.37 -1.47
N LYS A 10 10.55 -0.65 -0.51
CA LYS A 10 10.97 0.75 -0.65
C LYS A 10 9.81 1.69 -1.06
N MET A 11 8.60 1.39 -0.61
CA MET A 11 7.41 2.24 -0.79
C MET A 11 7.32 3.22 0.39
N VAL A 12 8.10 4.29 0.28
CA VAL A 12 8.22 5.40 1.24
C VAL A 12 8.06 6.73 0.49
N ASP A 13 8.06 7.86 1.22
CA ASP A 13 8.10 9.21 0.64
C ASP A 13 7.01 9.51 -0.41
N GLY A 14 5.75 9.31 -0.02
CA GLY A 14 4.60 9.62 -0.87
C GLY A 14 4.16 8.48 -1.78
N VAL A 15 4.88 7.35 -1.74
CA VAL A 15 4.45 6.06 -2.30
C VAL A 15 4.00 5.16 -1.15
N GLY A 16 2.87 4.46 -1.31
CA GLY A 16 2.46 3.49 -0.30
C GLY A 16 1.26 2.65 -0.69
N VAL A 17 0.80 1.85 0.28
CA VAL A 17 -0.23 0.85 0.05
C VAL A 17 -1.41 1.04 0.98
N CYS A 18 -2.60 0.68 0.50
CA CYS A 18 -3.80 0.69 1.33
C CYS A 18 -3.75 -0.43 2.38
N THR A 19 -4.61 -0.35 3.39
CA THR A 19 -4.74 -1.34 4.46
C THR A 19 -4.92 -2.78 3.95
N VAL A 20 -5.61 -2.97 2.82
CA VAL A 20 -5.84 -4.30 2.23
C VAL A 20 -4.54 -4.86 1.64
N CYS A 21 -3.84 -4.08 0.82
CA CYS A 21 -2.58 -4.51 0.22
C CYS A 21 -1.48 -4.71 1.27
N ALA A 22 -1.45 -3.90 2.33
CA ALA A 22 -0.55 -4.12 3.47
C ALA A 22 -0.73 -5.51 4.11
N LYS A 23 -1.96 -6.01 4.19
CA LYS A 23 -2.28 -7.32 4.79
C LYS A 23 -2.17 -8.51 3.83
N VAL A 24 -2.37 -8.28 2.54
CA VAL A 24 -2.47 -9.35 1.52
C VAL A 24 -1.23 -9.42 0.64
N CYS A 25 -0.88 -8.34 -0.05
CA CYS A 25 0.22 -8.31 -1.03
C CYS A 25 1.58 -8.08 -0.37
N HIS A 26 1.60 -7.30 0.71
CA HIS A 26 2.79 -7.01 1.50
C HIS A 26 2.72 -7.70 2.87
N LYS A 27 2.06 -8.86 2.90
CA LYS A 27 2.06 -9.74 4.06
C LYS A 27 3.50 -10.11 4.37
N ASP A 28 3.86 -10.11 5.66
CA ASP A 28 5.18 -10.47 6.15
C ASP A 28 6.31 -9.52 5.69
N HIS A 29 5.98 -8.33 5.19
CA HIS A 29 6.93 -7.24 4.95
C HIS A 29 7.04 -6.32 6.17
N GLU A 30 8.10 -5.52 6.21
CA GLU A 30 8.23 -4.44 7.18
C GLU A 30 7.31 -3.28 6.78
N ILE A 31 6.22 -3.11 7.54
CA ILE A 31 5.17 -2.12 7.30
C ILE A 31 5.14 -1.08 8.43
N SER A 32 5.00 0.20 8.07
CA SER A 32 4.74 1.27 9.02
C SER A 32 3.52 2.10 8.60
N TYR A 33 2.83 2.67 9.58
CA TYR A 33 1.70 3.57 9.31
C TYR A 33 2.21 4.91 8.77
N ALA A 34 1.61 5.39 7.68
CA ALA A 34 1.99 6.66 7.06
C ALA A 34 1.02 7.79 7.44
N LYS A 35 -0.25 7.69 7.00
CA LYS A 35 -1.28 8.71 7.25
C LYS A 35 -2.70 8.22 6.99
N TYR A 36 -3.68 9.00 7.46
CA TYR A 36 -5.08 8.84 7.10
C TYR A 36 -5.51 9.95 6.15
N GLY A 37 -6.26 9.60 5.10
CA GLY A 37 -6.81 10.56 4.15
C GLY A 37 -7.19 9.94 2.82
N SER A 38 -7.27 10.79 1.80
CA SER A 38 -7.44 10.40 0.39
C SER A 38 -6.08 10.19 -0.26
N PHE A 39 -5.86 9.01 -0.82
CA PHE A 39 -4.64 8.63 -1.51
C PHE A 39 -4.94 7.45 -2.46
N PHE A 40 -4.00 7.16 -3.35
CA PHE A 40 -4.05 6.01 -4.26
C PHE A 40 -3.17 4.88 -3.73
N CYS A 41 -3.57 3.65 -3.97
CA CYS A 41 -2.70 2.51 -3.65
C CYS A 41 -1.69 2.32 -4.78
N ASP A 42 -0.39 2.38 -4.46
CA ASP A 42 0.71 2.17 -5.42
C ASP A 42 1.10 0.68 -5.55
N CYS A 43 0.25 -0.23 -5.07
CA CYS A 43 0.49 -1.67 -5.16
C CYS A 43 0.12 -2.15 -6.57
N GLY A 44 1.12 -2.54 -7.35
CA GLY A 44 0.99 -3.04 -8.73
C GLY A 44 0.91 -4.56 -8.87
N THR A 45 0.79 -5.33 -7.78
CA THR A 45 0.87 -6.79 -7.87
C THR A 45 -0.38 -7.40 -8.51
N LEU A 46 -0.17 -8.37 -9.42
CA LEU A 46 -1.22 -9.05 -10.20
C LEU A 46 -2.10 -9.98 -9.34
N ILE A 47 -1.59 -10.39 -8.18
CA ILE A 47 -2.21 -11.39 -7.32
C ILE A 47 -3.17 -10.67 -6.37
N ASN A 48 -4.44 -10.64 -6.76
CA ASN A 48 -5.58 -9.96 -6.12
C ASN A 48 -5.65 -8.45 -6.37
N ARG A 49 -6.42 -8.09 -7.40
CA ARG A 49 -6.73 -6.72 -7.82
C ARG A 49 -7.09 -5.86 -6.61
N CYS A 50 -6.18 -4.99 -6.20
CA CYS A 50 -6.47 -3.94 -5.22
C CYS A 50 -7.78 -3.25 -5.62
N LYS A 51 -8.81 -3.36 -4.77
CA LYS A 51 -10.15 -2.82 -5.04
C LYS A 51 -10.26 -1.31 -4.76
N ILE A 52 -9.17 -0.71 -4.30
CA ILE A 52 -9.02 0.73 -4.11
C ILE A 52 -8.58 1.38 -5.42
N LEU A 53 -8.88 2.69 -5.56
CA LEU A 53 -8.35 3.54 -6.63
C LEU A 53 -6.84 3.31 -6.78
N LYS A 54 -6.46 2.72 -7.91
CA LYS A 54 -5.08 2.58 -8.36
C LYS A 54 -4.68 3.89 -9.04
N LYS A 55 -3.47 4.37 -8.80
CA LYS A 55 -2.91 5.43 -9.63
C LYS A 55 -2.60 4.79 -11.00
N MET A 56 -3.24 5.30 -12.06
CA MET A 56 -2.97 4.87 -13.45
C MET A 56 -1.61 5.39 -13.90
#